data_AF-A0A965V6L3-F1
#
_entry.id   AF-A0A965V6L3-F1
#
_cell.length_a   1.000
_cell.length_b   1.000
_cell.length_c   1.000
_cell.angle_alpha   90.00
_cell.angle_beta   90.00
_cell.angle_gamma   90.00
#
_symmetry.space_group_name_H-M   'P 1'
#
loop_
_entity.id
_entity.type
_entity.pdbx_description
1 polymer ?
#
loop_
_entity_poly.entity_id
_entity_poly.type
_entity_poly.pdbx_seq_one_letter_code
_entity_poly.pdbx_strand_id
1 'polypeptide(L)'
;HPYQSWWTGSDLSIEQSRKLVPHQNATTMQVAISVVAATMWMIENPEMGVVVPDDLPHEFVLGIAKPYLGKFISTSSDWTPLKNYTNPFPGYNKPDHDRRDPWQFKNFLMKDGE
;
A
#
# COMPACT_ATOMS: atom_id res chain seq x y z
N HIS A 1 -13.77 -6.35 6.58
CA HIS A 1 -14.45 -5.31 7.38
C HIS A 1 -15.78 -4.92 6.71
N PRO A 2 -16.72 -4.20 7.36
CA PRO A 2 -18.03 -3.86 6.78
C PRO A 2 -17.99 -3.06 5.46
N TYR A 3 -17.01 -2.17 5.28
CA TYR A 3 -16.83 -1.40 4.03
C TYR A 3 -16.30 -2.20 2.82
N GLN A 4 -16.34 -3.53 2.85
CA GLN A 4 -15.72 -4.45 1.88
C GLN A 4 -14.21 -4.33 1.77
N SER A 5 -13.70 -3.28 1.09
CA SER A 5 -12.28 -2.97 0.98
C SER A 5 -12.00 -1.49 1.23
N TRP A 6 -10.82 -1.19 1.76
CA TRP A 6 -10.37 0.17 2.02
C TRP A 6 -8.94 0.33 1.57
N TRP A 7 -8.65 1.37 0.79
CA TRP A 7 -7.29 1.71 0.38
C TRP A 7 -6.87 3.01 1.03
N THR A 8 -5.68 3.00 1.63
CA THR A 8 -5.03 4.21 2.12
C THR A 8 -3.58 4.25 1.65
N GLY A 9 -3.12 5.41 1.19
CA GLY A 9 -1.77 5.54 0.67
C GLY A 9 -1.51 6.82 -0.11
N SER A 10 -0.31 6.87 -0.68
CA SER A 10 0.21 7.98 -1.48
C SER A 10 -0.07 7.78 -2.97
N ASP A 11 -0.65 8.80 -3.59
CA ASP A 11 -0.67 9.00 -5.04
C ASP A 11 0.23 10.21 -5.36
N LEU A 12 1.51 9.91 -5.59
CA LEU A 12 2.55 10.90 -5.90
C LEU A 12 2.93 10.80 -7.38
N SER A 13 2.70 11.88 -8.12
CA SER A 13 3.10 11.96 -9.52
C SER A 13 4.59 12.28 -9.68
N ILE A 14 5.15 11.92 -10.85
CA ILE A 14 6.54 12.26 -11.20
C ILE A 14 6.76 13.78 -11.26
N GLU A 15 5.76 14.54 -11.72
CA GLU A 15 5.79 16.01 -11.78
C GLU A 15 5.81 16.63 -10.39
N GLN A 16 5.00 16.11 -9.46
CA GLN A 16 5.00 16.55 -8.07
C GLN A 16 6.35 16.26 -7.41
N SER A 17 6.89 15.05 -7.59
CA SER A 17 8.22 14.68 -7.09
C SER A 17 9.30 15.63 -7.57
N ARG A 18 9.34 15.94 -8.87
CA ARG A 18 10.34 16.84 -9.46
C ARG A 18 10.23 18.30 -9.00
N LYS A 19 9.04 18.73 -8.56
CA LYS A 19 8.84 20.05 -7.92
C LYS A 19 9.38 20.08 -6.49
N LEU A 20 9.27 18.96 -5.76
CA LEU A 20 9.76 18.84 -4.39
C LEU A 20 11.29 18.73 -4.36
N VAL A 21 11.86 17.82 -5.16
CA VAL A 21 13.31 17.64 -5.31
C VAL A 21 13.64 17.43 -6.79
N PRO A 22 14.42 18.36 -7.40
CA PRO A 22 14.80 18.26 -8.80
C PRO A 22 15.47 16.92 -9.13
N HIS A 23 15.15 16.39 -10.31
CA HIS A 23 15.70 15.14 -10.87
C HIS A 23 15.35 13.84 -10.12
N GLN A 24 14.49 13.87 -9.10
CA GLN A 24 14.06 12.66 -8.38
C GLN A 24 12.70 12.14 -8.86
N ASN A 25 12.57 10.81 -8.93
CA ASN A 25 11.32 10.15 -9.25
C ASN A 25 10.43 9.94 -8.01
N ALA A 26 9.14 9.64 -8.23
CA ALA A 26 8.17 9.48 -7.16
C ALA A 26 8.55 8.35 -6.18
N THR A 27 9.06 7.22 -6.68
CA THR A 27 9.49 6.10 -5.83
C THR A 27 10.64 6.50 -4.92
N THR A 28 11.65 7.22 -5.44
CA THR A 28 12.77 7.73 -4.65
C THR A 28 12.27 8.70 -3.59
N MET A 29 11.34 9.58 -3.93
CA MET A 29 10.76 10.53 -2.96
C MET A 29 10.06 9.81 -1.81
N GLN A 30 9.23 8.81 -2.11
CA GLN A 30 8.50 8.03 -1.10
C GLN A 30 9.44 7.29 -0.14
N VAL A 31 10.56 6.75 -0.65
CA VAL A 31 11.57 6.07 0.20
C VAL A 31 12.41 7.08 0.98
N ALA A 32 12.89 8.14 0.34
CA ALA A 32 13.76 9.11 1.00
C ALA A 32 13.07 9.79 2.17
N ILE A 33 11.80 10.18 2.01
CA ILE A 33 11.10 10.90 3.07
C ILE A 33 10.79 10.00 4.29
N SER A 34 10.54 8.70 4.09
CA SER A 34 10.33 7.78 5.22
C SER A 34 11.61 7.60 6.04
N VAL A 35 12.77 7.55 5.38
CA VAL A 35 14.09 7.50 6.05
C VAL A 35 14.35 8.80 6.83
N VAL A 36 14.06 9.97 6.24
CA VAL A 36 14.21 11.27 6.93
C VAL A 36 13.33 11.33 8.18
N ALA A 37 12.05 10.98 8.06
CA ALA A 37 11.12 11.01 9.19
C ALA A 37 11.53 10.03 10.31
N ALA A 38 11.96 8.82 9.97
CA ALA A 38 12.46 7.86 10.94
C ALA A 38 13.75 8.35 11.62
N THR A 39 14.68 8.94 10.85
CA THR A 39 15.94 9.48 11.40
C THR A 39 15.67 10.62 12.38
N MET A 40 14.72 11.52 12.07
CA MET A 40 14.30 12.58 12.99
C MET A 40 13.75 11.99 14.29
N TRP A 41 12.93 10.94 14.21
CA TRP A 41 12.42 10.26 15.41
C TRP A 41 13.55 9.62 16.23
N MET A 42 14.52 8.99 15.57
CA MET A 42 15.67 8.35 16.23
C MET A 42 16.56 9.36 16.96
N ILE A 43 16.71 10.58 16.41
CA ILE A 43 17.47 11.66 17.07
C ILE A 43 16.79 12.08 18.39
N GLU A 44 15.46 12.12 18.41
CA GLU A 44 14.68 12.45 19.61
C GLU A 44 14.58 11.28 20.61
N ASN A 45 14.79 10.03 20.15
CA ASN A 45 14.60 8.81 20.94
C ASN A 45 15.82 7.85 20.81
N PRO A 46 17.03 8.27 21.23
CA PRO A 46 18.26 7.55 20.92
C PRO A 46 18.44 6.23 21.69
N GLU A 47 17.72 6.02 22.79
CA GLU A 47 17.89 4.87 23.69
C GLU A 47 16.90 3.72 23.42
N MET A 48 16.11 3.80 22.35
CA MET A 48 15.06 2.82 22.05
C MET A 48 15.58 1.47 21.53
N GLY A 49 16.89 1.34 21.28
CA GLY A 49 17.48 0.13 20.72
C GLY A 49 17.04 -0.11 19.28
N VAL A 50 16.92 -1.39 18.90
CA VAL A 50 16.45 -1.79 17.56
C VAL A 50 14.93 -1.85 17.57
N VAL A 51 14.31 -1.06 16.69
CA VAL A 51 12.86 -1.01 16.47
C VAL A 51 12.55 -1.20 15.00
N VAL A 52 11.34 -1.68 14.68
CA VAL A 52 10.85 -1.84 13.30
C VAL A 52 9.81 -0.75 12.98
N PRO A 53 9.43 -0.54 11.70
CA PRO A 53 8.47 0.51 11.35
C PRO A 53 7.13 0.44 12.11
N ASP A 54 6.66 -0.75 12.46
CA ASP A 54 5.43 -0.95 13.25
C ASP A 54 5.53 -0.44 14.70
N ASP A 55 6.75 -0.29 15.23
CA ASP A 55 6.99 0.25 16.58
C ASP A 55 7.08 1.78 16.57
N LEU A 56 7.25 2.41 15.39
CA LEU A 56 7.38 3.86 15.29
C LEU A 56 6.01 4.54 15.41
N PRO A 57 5.93 5.71 16.07
CA PRO A 57 4.68 6.47 16.15
C PRO A 57 4.29 7.00 14.76
N HIS A 58 3.29 6.36 14.15
CA HIS A 58 2.87 6.67 12.78
C HIS A 58 2.46 8.14 12.58
N GLU A 59 1.84 8.79 13.58
CA GLU A 59 1.47 10.21 13.50
C GLU A 59 2.69 11.12 13.37
N PHE A 60 3.80 10.82 14.07
CA PHE A 60 5.05 11.56 13.94
C PHE A 60 5.64 11.37 12.54
N VAL A 61 5.78 10.11 12.11
CA VAL A 61 6.38 9.77 10.82
C VAL A 61 5.57 10.36 9.66
N LEU A 62 4.25 10.17 9.68
CA LEU A 62 3.35 10.69 8.66
C LEU A 62 3.21 12.21 8.73
N GLY A 63 3.31 12.83 9.91
CA GLY A 63 3.33 14.28 10.07
C GLY A 63 4.47 14.94 9.30
N ILE A 64 5.65 14.30 9.29
CA ILE A 64 6.81 14.74 8.51
C ILE A 64 6.69 14.33 7.04
N ALA A 65 6.21 13.11 6.77
CA ALA A 65 6.27 12.55 5.42
C ALA A 65 5.16 13.02 4.48
N LYS A 66 3.94 13.22 4.98
CA LYS A 66 2.75 13.55 4.17
C LYS A 66 2.96 14.71 3.16
N PRO A 67 3.63 15.82 3.49
CA PRO A 67 3.91 16.90 2.54
C PRO A 67 4.68 16.48 1.28
N TYR A 68 5.41 15.36 1.32
CA TYR A 68 6.21 14.85 0.20
C TYR A 68 5.55 13.67 -0.52
N LEU A 69 4.40 13.20 -0.04
CA LEU A 69 3.71 12.01 -0.54
C LEU A 69 2.58 12.34 -1.53
N GLY A 70 2.53 13.57 -2.05
CA GLY A 70 1.52 13.97 -3.03
C GLY A 70 0.11 13.92 -2.44
N LYS A 71 -0.84 13.35 -3.20
CA LYS A 71 -2.20 13.19 -2.71
C LYS A 71 -2.29 11.96 -1.80
N PHE A 72 -2.63 12.17 -0.54
CA PHE A 72 -2.88 11.06 0.39
C PHE A 72 -4.35 10.64 0.31
N ILE A 73 -4.63 9.46 -0.24
CA ILE A 73 -6.00 8.97 -0.44
C ILE A 73 -6.37 8.02 0.70
N SER A 74 -7.63 8.07 1.11
CA SER A 74 -8.24 7.13 2.04
C SER A 74 -9.69 6.94 1.59
N THR A 75 -9.97 5.82 0.92
CA THR A 75 -11.29 5.58 0.31
C THR A 75 -11.68 4.13 0.37
N SER A 76 -12.98 3.88 0.52
CA SER A 76 -13.57 2.56 0.32
C SER A 76 -13.60 2.20 -1.17
N SER A 77 -13.58 0.90 -1.44
CA SER A 77 -13.90 0.31 -2.74
C SER A 77 -14.80 -0.90 -2.53
N ASP A 78 -15.74 -1.08 -3.44
CA ASP A 78 -16.64 -2.23 -3.48
C ASP A 78 -16.06 -3.38 -4.33
N TRP A 79 -14.76 -3.31 -4.66
CA TRP A 79 -14.03 -4.36 -5.35
C TRP A 79 -13.82 -5.59 -4.45
N THR A 80 -13.92 -6.76 -5.06
CA THR A 80 -13.48 -8.04 -4.48
C THR A 80 -12.76 -8.85 -5.57
N PRO A 81 -11.92 -9.83 -5.22
CA PRO A 81 -11.26 -10.70 -6.20
C PRO A 81 -12.23 -11.41 -7.16
N LEU A 82 -13.48 -11.60 -6.74
CA LEU A 82 -14.49 -12.34 -7.49
C LEU A 82 -15.51 -11.46 -8.24
N LYS A 83 -15.56 -10.14 -7.98
CA LYS A 83 -16.66 -9.26 -8.43
C LYS A 83 -16.93 -9.32 -9.94
N ASN A 84 -15.86 -9.32 -10.73
CA ASN A 84 -15.92 -9.37 -12.20
C ASN A 84 -15.23 -10.63 -12.75
N TYR A 85 -15.07 -11.66 -11.92
CA TYR A 85 -14.39 -12.88 -12.34
C TYR A 85 -15.24 -13.66 -13.34
N THR A 86 -14.65 -13.94 -14.51
CA THR A 86 -15.19 -14.85 -15.52
C THR A 86 -14.13 -15.87 -15.86
N ASN A 87 -14.50 -17.15 -16.01
CA ASN A 87 -13.57 -18.17 -16.48
C ASN A 87 -13.45 -18.11 -18.01
N PRO A 88 -12.30 -17.68 -18.57
CA PRO A 88 -12.12 -17.61 -20.02
C PRO A 88 -11.98 -18.99 -20.69
N PHE A 89 -11.72 -20.05 -19.92
CA PHE A 89 -11.52 -21.42 -20.42
C PHE A 89 -12.48 -22.42 -19.73
N PRO A 90 -13.80 -22.30 -19.97
CA PRO A 90 -14.77 -23.20 -19.39
C PRO A 90 -14.49 -24.64 -19.82
N GLY A 91 -14.40 -25.55 -18.85
CA GLY A 91 -14.16 -26.98 -19.07
C GLY A 91 -12.69 -27.41 -19.05
N TYR A 92 -11.74 -26.48 -19.26
CA TYR A 92 -10.30 -26.75 -19.19
C TYR A 92 -9.71 -26.27 -17.87
N ASN A 93 -10.16 -25.12 -17.35
CA ASN A 93 -9.74 -24.62 -16.05
C ASN A 93 -10.90 -24.75 -15.05
N LYS A 94 -10.62 -25.37 -13.89
CA LYS A 94 -11.57 -25.50 -12.76
C LYS A 94 -11.01 -24.82 -11.51
N PRO A 95 -11.01 -23.48 -11.46
CA PRO A 95 -10.45 -22.77 -10.33
C PRO A 95 -11.31 -22.95 -9.08
N ASP A 96 -10.65 -23.32 -7.98
CA ASP A 96 -11.28 -23.51 -6.66
C ASP A 96 -11.47 -22.17 -5.94
N HIS A 97 -12.49 -21.41 -6.36
CA HIS A 97 -12.88 -20.16 -5.71
C HIS A 97 -13.83 -20.38 -4.53
N ASP A 98 -13.62 -19.71 -3.40
CA ASP A 98 -14.61 -19.62 -2.32
C ASP A 98 -15.54 -18.43 -2.55
N ARG A 99 -16.80 -18.71 -2.90
CA ARG A 99 -17.83 -17.69 -3.09
C ARG A 99 -18.51 -17.24 -1.79
N ARG A 100 -18.35 -17.99 -0.69
CA ARG A 100 -18.93 -17.64 0.62
C ARG A 100 -18.11 -16.56 1.30
N ASP A 101 -16.79 -16.61 1.09
CA ASP A 101 -15.87 -15.58 1.54
C ASP A 101 -14.96 -15.12 0.39
N PRO A 102 -15.27 -13.96 -0.23
CA PRO A 102 -14.50 -13.48 -1.37
C PRO A 102 -13.06 -13.11 -1.03
N TRP A 103 -12.70 -12.93 0.25
CA TRP A 103 -11.37 -12.50 0.70
C TRP A 103 -10.41 -13.66 1.00
N GLN A 104 -10.84 -14.91 0.77
CA GLN A 104 -9.96 -16.07 0.91
C GLN A 104 -8.76 -15.97 -0.04
N PHE A 105 -7.57 -16.29 0.46
CA PHE A 105 -6.31 -16.20 -0.30
C PHE A 105 -6.37 -16.91 -1.66
N LYS A 106 -7.07 -18.05 -1.72
CA LYS A 106 -7.24 -18.82 -2.96
C LYS A 106 -7.98 -18.07 -4.08
N ASN A 107 -8.77 -17.05 -3.75
CA ASN A 107 -9.45 -16.21 -4.74
C ASN A 107 -8.50 -15.15 -5.34
N PHE A 108 -7.40 -14.82 -4.68
CA PHE A 108 -6.36 -13.90 -5.17
C PHE A 108 -5.29 -14.62 -5.98
N LEU A 109 -4.95 -15.84 -5.57
CA LEU A 109 -3.88 -16.61 -6.18
C LEU A 109 -4.27 -17.01 -7.61
N MET A 110 -3.58 -16.44 -8.60
CA MET A 110 -3.63 -16.96 -9.96
C MET A 110 -2.88 -18.29 -10.00
N LYS A 111 -3.61 -19.37 -10.25
CA LYS A 111 -3.04 -20.68 -10.51
C LYS A 111 -2.99 -20.90 -12.02
N ASP A 112 -1.87 -21.39 -12.53
CA ASP A 112 -1.81 -21.96 -13.86
C ASP A 112 -2.80 -23.12 -13.93
N GLY A 113 -3.51 -23.25 -15.05
CA GLY A 113 -4.50 -24.31 -15.21
C GLY A 113 -3.83 -25.68 -15.15
N GLU A 114 -4.28 -26.54 -14.23
CA GLU A 114 -4.14 -27.99 -14.36
C GLU A 114 -5.12 -28.51 -15.41
#